data_AF-A0A0G1II48-F1
#
_entry.id   AF-A0A0G1II48-F1
#
_cell.length_a   1.000
_cell.length_b   1.000
_cell.length_c   1.000
_cell.angle_alpha   90.00
_cell.angle_beta   90.00
_cell.angle_gamma   90.00
#
_symmetry.space_group_name_H-M   'P 1'
#
loop_
_entity.id
_entity.type
_entity.pdbx_description
1 polymer ?
#
loop_
_entity_poly.entity_id
_entity_poly.type
_entity_poly.pdbx_seq_one_letter_code
_entity_poly.pdbx_strand_id
1 'polypeptide(L)'
;MVYYKIIMRHKFFKVFAFMLFVLTTGAFFGLASAEDQTYTTFSQIRSILRPATPEAEIISGSNDDQTSALSPRIRTVVRSSAPRAKIISDNKDTNNLATDVLLSYSSAEPNNLYWDSTFKEVSAINFNPSVLPSGNGHKSFKKMATSGTTFQIDGADYKIVQEKFEERGLDNYSWFGYVEDSQFLSHFAVYNGAVAGEIWLPNGGHRSVLTRGGQQFLVKWDEEEISRGLADDQIPDFSFGLGDTGAPGGTTHEIRRRLSSLSCPKGQELVWEKPLLYIYDTTALQWFRGDEDALQTFAQASADGVNAVHVNSLIPNYRVRLAGVREVKYTSAGELSADAGWMQISEEVADLKAKTGAIEVGFIIGTTEGMGVGLAGGGFADPDRHPPIHVFRAGGGVDTAIHEEGHNDGAGHQIEDWVGWMPAPFAYDWFKDGLGRGIMAIWRSDLCPNDCLALPVLSNPNVFVNEGRELGLAGVPVGVPGKAENWRMPALAYPAFGVNPVCK
;
A
#
# COMPACT_ATOMS: atom_id res chain seq x y z
N MET A 1 -68.16 -16.60 20.78
CA MET A 1 -69.06 -17.71 21.20
C MET A 1 -68.65 -18.93 20.40
N VAL A 2 -67.68 -19.74 20.85
CA VAL A 2 -67.67 -20.75 21.94
C VAL A 2 -68.47 -22.03 21.61
N TYR A 3 -67.79 -23.17 21.80
CA TYR A 3 -68.18 -24.60 21.97
C TYR A 3 -68.00 -25.53 20.73
N TYR A 4 -67.01 -26.45 20.65
CA TYR A 4 -66.58 -27.66 21.40
C TYR A 4 -67.33 -28.98 21.06
N LYS A 5 -66.55 -30.01 20.64
CA LYS A 5 -66.69 -31.46 20.97
C LYS A 5 -65.55 -32.25 20.30
N ILE A 6 -64.42 -32.56 20.95
CA ILE A 6 -64.08 -33.75 21.76
C ILE A 6 -64.75 -35.07 21.35
N ILE A 7 -63.94 -36.02 20.87
CA ILE A 7 -64.06 -37.47 21.15
C ILE A 7 -62.64 -38.01 21.49
N MET A 8 -62.55 -38.75 22.59
CA MET A 8 -61.36 -39.41 23.16
C MET A 8 -61.41 -40.94 22.98
N ARG A 9 -60.22 -41.57 23.19
CA ARG A 9 -59.88 -42.96 23.63
C ARG A 9 -59.45 -43.91 22.50
N HIS A 10 -58.36 -44.70 22.57
CA HIS A 10 -57.66 -45.45 23.66
C HIS A 10 -56.12 -45.44 23.45
N LYS A 11 -55.20 -45.22 24.42
CA LYS A 11 -54.66 -46.02 25.57
C LYS A 11 -54.06 -47.41 25.24
N PHE A 12 -52.72 -47.57 25.44
CA PHE A 12 -51.97 -48.65 26.16
C PHE A 12 -50.44 -48.38 26.04
N PHE A 13 -49.72 -47.88 27.08
CA PHE A 13 -48.98 -48.56 28.16
C PHE A 13 -47.54 -49.03 27.84
N LYS A 14 -46.52 -48.38 28.42
CA LYS A 14 -45.53 -48.95 29.37
C LYS A 14 -44.43 -47.95 29.77
N VAL A 15 -44.40 -47.65 31.07
CA VAL A 15 -43.29 -47.10 31.87
C VAL A 15 -43.17 -48.02 33.08
N PHE A 16 -41.94 -48.43 33.44
CA PHE A 16 -41.48 -48.94 34.74
C PHE A 16 -40.00 -49.32 34.54
N ALA A 17 -39.00 -49.11 35.38
CA ALA A 17 -38.67 -48.25 36.53
C ALA A 17 -37.24 -48.69 36.92
N PHE A 18 -36.36 -47.80 37.40
CA PHE A 18 -35.52 -48.11 38.57
C PHE A 18 -34.96 -46.84 39.22
N MET A 19 -35.14 -46.80 40.54
CA MET A 19 -34.76 -45.77 41.53
C MET A 19 -33.26 -45.82 41.86
N LEU A 20 -32.60 -44.67 42.06
CA LEU A 20 -32.22 -44.07 43.36
C LEU A 20 -31.09 -44.80 44.14
N PHE A 21 -29.88 -44.21 44.19
CA PHE A 21 -28.97 -44.32 45.34
C PHE A 21 -28.13 -43.05 45.53
N VAL A 22 -28.60 -42.23 46.48
CA VAL A 22 -27.95 -41.37 47.49
C VAL A 22 -26.45 -41.03 47.39
N LEU A 23 -26.21 -39.70 47.38
CA LEU A 23 -25.11 -38.90 47.98
C LEU A 23 -24.13 -39.61 48.94
N THR A 24 -22.82 -39.39 48.76
CA THR A 24 -21.89 -38.97 49.84
C THR A 24 -20.50 -38.60 49.29
N THR A 25 -19.99 -37.46 49.77
CA THR A 25 -18.58 -37.07 49.99
C THR A 25 -17.58 -37.06 48.82
N GLY A 26 -17.00 -35.88 48.57
CA GLY A 26 -15.77 -35.76 47.79
C GLY A 26 -15.40 -34.32 47.47
N ALA A 27 -14.90 -33.59 48.47
CA ALA A 27 -14.28 -32.28 48.29
C ALA A 27 -13.05 -32.39 47.35
N PHE A 28 -12.92 -31.46 46.41
CA PHE A 28 -11.65 -31.13 45.79
C PHE A 28 -11.56 -29.61 45.58
N PHE A 29 -10.75 -28.99 46.45
CA PHE A 29 -10.09 -27.71 46.23
C PHE A 29 -8.87 -27.93 45.33
N GLY A 30 -8.60 -26.98 44.44
CA GLY A 30 -7.38 -26.91 43.63
C GLY A 30 -7.56 -25.79 42.58
N LEU A 31 -7.45 -24.52 42.98
CA LEU A 31 -6.25 -23.70 42.81
C LEU A 31 -5.74 -23.69 41.35
N ALA A 32 -6.30 -22.81 40.54
CA ALA A 32 -5.63 -22.30 39.35
C ALA A 32 -4.96 -20.97 39.73
N SER A 33 -3.64 -20.92 39.53
CA SER A 33 -2.75 -19.82 39.84
C SER A 33 -3.08 -18.56 39.05
N ALA A 34 -3.39 -17.48 39.77
CA ALA A 34 -3.17 -16.13 39.26
C ALA A 34 -1.67 -15.84 39.39
N GLU A 35 -0.98 -15.68 38.26
CA GLU A 35 0.36 -15.10 38.25
C GLU A 35 0.24 -13.58 38.38
N ASP A 36 0.67 -13.10 39.55
CA ASP A 36 1.02 -11.71 39.83
C ASP A 36 2.11 -11.23 38.86
N GLN A 37 1.77 -10.32 37.94
CA GLN A 37 2.78 -9.47 37.32
C GLN A 37 3.06 -8.28 38.25
N THR A 38 4.09 -8.46 39.07
CA THR A 38 4.72 -7.39 39.83
C THR A 38 5.55 -6.51 38.90
N TYR A 39 5.12 -5.25 38.74
CA TYR A 39 5.95 -4.19 38.18
C TYR A 39 7.11 -3.92 39.13
N THR A 40 8.30 -4.39 38.74
CA THR A 40 9.56 -4.04 39.42
C THR A 40 10.20 -2.89 38.65
N THR A 41 10.13 -1.69 39.22
CA THR A 41 10.89 -0.52 38.83
C THR A 41 12.38 -0.78 39.02
N PHE A 42 13.16 -0.80 37.93
CA PHE A 42 14.62 -0.70 37.99
C PHE A 42 15.08 0.60 37.34
N SER A 43 15.27 1.61 38.19
CA SER A 43 16.27 2.65 37.93
C SER A 43 17.63 2.05 38.25
N GLN A 44 18.54 1.96 37.28
CA GLN A 44 19.96 1.95 37.59
C GLN A 44 20.78 2.56 36.45
N ILE A 45 21.26 3.75 36.76
CA ILE A 45 22.29 4.53 36.09
C ILE A 45 23.54 3.68 35.91
N ARG A 46 24.01 3.54 34.67
CA ARG A 46 25.45 3.32 34.39
C ARG A 46 25.91 4.33 33.35
N SER A 47 26.73 5.25 33.84
CA SER A 47 27.62 6.10 33.07
C SER A 47 28.53 5.25 32.19
N ILE A 48 28.52 5.47 30.88
CA ILE A 48 29.59 5.03 29.98
C ILE A 48 30.21 6.27 29.34
N LEU A 49 31.54 6.30 29.46
CA LEU A 49 32.46 7.35 29.05
C LEU A 49 32.37 7.63 27.54
N ARG A 50 32.33 8.92 27.19
CA ARG A 50 32.53 9.42 25.82
C ARG A 50 33.97 9.16 25.37
N PRO A 51 34.23 8.63 24.16
CA PRO A 51 35.52 8.81 23.51
C PRO A 51 35.63 10.22 22.93
N ALA A 52 36.85 10.76 23.00
CA ALA A 52 37.23 12.10 22.58
C ALA A 52 36.99 12.37 21.09
N THR A 53 36.50 13.56 20.80
CA THR A 53 36.50 14.21 19.49
C THR A 53 37.94 14.43 19.00
N PRO A 54 38.28 14.12 17.74
CA PRO A 54 39.48 14.67 17.13
C PRO A 54 39.27 16.14 16.75
N GLU A 55 40.34 16.90 16.94
CA GLU A 55 40.48 18.34 16.81
C GLU A 55 40.11 18.85 15.42
N ALA A 56 39.28 19.90 15.37
CA ALA A 56 39.09 20.70 14.17
C ALA A 56 40.28 21.64 14.00
N GLU A 57 40.96 21.52 12.86
CA GLU A 57 42.04 22.40 12.43
C GLU A 57 41.45 23.79 12.12
N ILE A 58 41.81 24.77 12.94
CA ILE A 58 41.48 26.19 12.73
C ILE A 58 42.45 26.73 11.67
N ILE A 59 41.98 26.90 10.44
CA ILE A 59 42.67 27.74 9.46
C ILE A 59 42.07 29.14 9.56
N SER A 60 42.79 30.02 10.26
CA SER A 60 42.57 31.45 10.25
C SER A 60 43.23 32.07 9.01
N GLY A 61 42.46 32.84 8.26
CA GLY A 61 42.96 33.66 7.15
C GLY A 61 42.05 34.86 6.96
N SER A 62 42.42 35.99 7.55
CA SER A 62 41.83 37.29 7.26
C SER A 62 42.53 37.90 6.05
N ASN A 63 41.76 38.49 5.13
CA ASN A 63 41.87 39.89 4.66
C ASN A 63 41.27 40.07 3.26
N ASP A 64 40.42 41.09 3.20
CA ASP A 64 40.28 42.13 2.18
C ASP A 64 39.90 41.82 0.72
N ASP A 65 38.79 42.45 0.35
CA ASP A 65 38.48 43.10 -0.93
C ASP A 65 39.50 42.94 -2.07
N GLN A 66 39.05 42.32 -3.17
CA GLN A 66 39.24 42.92 -4.49
C GLN A 66 38.29 42.37 -5.56
N THR A 67 37.66 43.32 -6.25
CA THR A 67 36.95 43.20 -7.51
C THR A 67 37.87 42.70 -8.63
N SER A 68 37.49 41.64 -9.35
CA SER A 68 37.86 41.49 -10.77
C SER A 68 36.99 40.45 -11.48
N ALA A 69 36.48 40.86 -12.64
CA ALA A 69 35.72 40.06 -13.57
C ALA A 69 36.60 38.96 -14.20
N LEU A 70 36.09 37.72 -14.23
CA LEU A 70 36.63 36.64 -15.05
C LEU A 70 35.51 35.92 -15.80
N SER A 71 35.68 35.82 -17.11
CA SER A 71 34.77 35.21 -18.08
C SER A 71 34.55 33.71 -17.83
N PRO A 72 33.37 33.16 -18.18
CA PRO A 72 33.12 31.73 -18.06
C PRO A 72 33.94 30.94 -19.10
N ARG A 73 34.82 30.04 -18.62
CA ARG A 73 35.45 29.00 -19.44
C ARG A 73 34.38 27.96 -19.82
N ILE A 74 33.92 28.02 -21.06
CA ILE A 74 33.14 26.94 -21.68
C ILE A 74 34.08 25.74 -21.88
N ARG A 75 33.90 24.67 -21.11
CA ARG A 75 34.47 23.36 -21.43
C ARG A 75 33.56 22.67 -22.45
N THR A 76 33.97 22.65 -23.71
CA THR A 76 33.35 21.79 -24.72
C THR A 76 33.76 20.35 -24.45
N VAL A 77 32.84 19.54 -23.92
CA VAL A 77 33.00 18.09 -23.83
C VAL A 77 32.62 17.50 -25.18
N VAL A 78 33.62 17.05 -25.94
CA VAL A 78 33.42 16.29 -27.17
C VAL A 78 32.98 14.88 -26.77
N ARG A 79 31.69 14.57 -26.96
CA ARG A 79 31.17 13.19 -26.81
C ARG A 79 31.65 12.36 -28.01
N SER A 80 32.38 11.28 -27.75
CA SER A 80 32.66 10.27 -28.78
C SER A 80 31.35 9.59 -29.17
N SER A 81 31.07 9.50 -30.47
CA SER A 81 29.94 8.73 -31.00
C SER A 81 30.04 7.27 -30.57
N ALA A 82 29.04 6.79 -29.81
CA ALA A 82 28.92 5.40 -29.40
C ALA A 82 28.78 4.46 -30.62
N PRO A 83 29.24 3.20 -30.52
CA PRO A 83 29.03 2.21 -31.56
C PRO A 83 27.54 1.84 -31.63
N ARG A 84 26.96 1.87 -32.84
CA ARG A 84 25.62 1.33 -33.09
C ARG A 84 25.65 -0.19 -32.87
N ALA A 85 25.03 -0.67 -31.80
CA ALA A 85 24.76 -2.09 -31.65
C ALA A 85 23.75 -2.52 -32.73
N LYS A 86 24.16 -3.46 -33.57
CA LYS A 86 23.35 -4.06 -34.62
C LYS A 86 22.47 -5.13 -33.97
N ILE A 87 21.18 -4.88 -33.86
CA ILE A 87 20.19 -5.90 -33.51
C ILE A 87 20.21 -6.93 -34.65
N ILE A 88 20.63 -8.16 -34.35
CA ILE A 88 20.45 -9.29 -35.26
C ILE A 88 19.12 -9.94 -34.87
N SER A 89 18.06 -9.61 -35.61
CA SER A 89 16.82 -10.38 -35.62
C SER A 89 16.67 -11.08 -36.97
N ASP A 90 17.51 -12.10 -37.21
CA ASP A 90 17.23 -13.09 -38.24
C ASP A 90 16.45 -14.24 -37.59
N ASN A 91 15.13 -14.10 -37.50
CA ASN A 91 14.27 -15.27 -37.36
C ASN A 91 13.04 -15.10 -38.28
N LYS A 92 13.05 -15.84 -39.39
CA LYS A 92 12.06 -15.77 -40.48
C LYS A 92 10.87 -16.73 -40.30
N ASP A 93 10.67 -17.30 -39.11
CA ASP A 93 9.53 -18.19 -38.83
C ASP A 93 8.47 -17.51 -37.96
N THR A 94 7.47 -16.94 -38.64
CA THR A 94 6.40 -16.10 -38.09
C THR A 94 5.24 -16.86 -37.43
N ASN A 95 5.44 -18.04 -36.84
CA ASN A 95 4.33 -18.85 -36.31
C ASN A 95 4.39 -19.20 -34.82
N ASN A 96 5.35 -18.69 -34.04
CA ASN A 96 5.44 -18.91 -32.58
C ASN A 96 5.61 -17.59 -31.79
N LEU A 97 4.73 -16.61 -32.03
CA LEU A 97 4.69 -15.32 -31.32
C LEU A 97 4.28 -15.41 -29.83
N ALA A 98 4.04 -16.61 -29.29
CA ALA A 98 3.52 -16.81 -27.94
C ALA A 98 4.54 -17.40 -26.94
N THR A 99 5.79 -17.66 -27.33
CA THR A 99 6.71 -18.45 -26.47
C THR A 99 7.97 -17.72 -26.01
N ASP A 100 8.36 -16.61 -26.62
CA ASP A 100 9.57 -15.87 -26.20
C ASP A 100 9.25 -14.40 -25.92
N VAL A 101 8.61 -14.14 -24.78
CA VAL A 101 8.68 -12.81 -24.13
C VAL A 101 9.95 -12.79 -23.28
N LEU A 102 11.10 -12.91 -23.94
CA LEU A 102 12.37 -12.61 -23.29
C LEU A 102 12.39 -11.09 -23.11
N LEU A 103 12.18 -10.63 -21.88
CA LEU A 103 12.72 -9.36 -21.42
C LEU A 103 14.24 -9.46 -21.54
N SER A 104 14.79 -9.15 -22.72
CA SER A 104 16.22 -9.24 -22.94
C SER A 104 16.90 -8.16 -22.12
N TYR A 105 17.52 -8.57 -21.02
CA TYR A 105 18.45 -7.78 -20.25
C TYR A 105 19.62 -7.37 -21.15
N SER A 106 19.69 -6.10 -21.54
CA SER A 106 20.96 -5.52 -21.99
C SER A 106 21.58 -4.86 -20.76
N SER A 107 22.69 -5.41 -20.27
CA SER A 107 23.45 -4.88 -19.14
C SER A 107 23.56 -3.35 -19.24
N ALA A 108 22.84 -2.65 -18.37
CA ALA A 108 23.06 -1.23 -18.20
C ALA A 108 24.47 -1.10 -17.59
N GLU A 109 25.37 -0.39 -18.27
CA GLU A 109 26.43 0.26 -17.52
C GLU A 109 25.78 1.04 -16.37
N PRO A 110 26.41 1.16 -15.19
CA PRO A 110 25.91 1.98 -14.10
C PRO A 110 25.81 3.42 -14.60
N ASN A 111 24.67 3.75 -15.21
CA ASN A 111 24.33 5.11 -15.50
C ASN A 111 24.06 5.71 -14.13
N ASN A 112 24.98 6.57 -13.69
CA ASN A 112 24.79 7.54 -12.62
C ASN A 112 23.64 8.47 -13.01
N LEU A 113 22.44 7.91 -13.02
CA LEU A 113 21.20 8.59 -13.12
C LEU A 113 21.01 9.20 -11.73
N TYR A 114 21.50 10.42 -11.56
CA TYR A 114 21.20 11.27 -10.41
C TYR A 114 19.72 11.63 -10.52
N TRP A 115 18.91 10.67 -10.14
CA TRP A 115 17.48 10.76 -9.98
C TRP A 115 17.31 11.12 -8.51
N ASP A 116 16.71 12.26 -8.23
CA ASP A 116 16.31 12.62 -6.87
C ASP A 116 15.17 11.65 -6.47
N SER A 117 15.54 10.41 -6.15
CA SER A 117 14.66 9.25 -6.07
C SER A 117 15.33 8.14 -5.27
N THR A 118 14.53 7.40 -4.53
CA THR A 118 14.95 6.34 -3.62
C THR A 118 15.19 5.02 -4.36
N PHE A 119 15.95 5.01 -5.46
CA PHE A 119 16.20 3.76 -6.17
C PHE A 119 17.48 3.09 -5.70
N LYS A 120 17.36 1.82 -5.31
CA LYS A 120 18.48 0.95 -5.00
C LYS A 120 19.07 0.31 -6.25
N GLU A 121 18.20 -0.14 -7.16
CA GLU A 121 18.58 -0.76 -8.43
C GLU A 121 17.64 -0.31 -9.55
N VAL A 122 18.18 -0.08 -10.74
CA VAL A 122 17.41 0.32 -11.93
C VAL A 122 17.93 -0.44 -13.13
N SER A 123 17.03 -1.09 -13.85
CA SER A 123 17.33 -1.78 -15.11
C SER A 123 16.35 -1.35 -16.19
N ALA A 124 16.85 -0.96 -17.37
CA ALA A 124 15.99 -0.72 -18.52
C ALA A 124 15.38 -2.05 -18.99
N ILE A 125 14.08 -2.04 -19.28
CA ILE A 125 13.35 -3.21 -19.79
C ILE A 125 12.53 -2.83 -21.01
N ASN A 126 12.06 -3.85 -21.73
CA ASN A 126 11.06 -3.68 -22.79
C ASN A 126 9.86 -4.59 -22.48
N PHE A 127 9.05 -4.16 -21.54
CA PHE A 127 7.78 -4.79 -21.21
C PHE A 127 6.80 -4.54 -22.34
N ASN A 128 6.47 -5.59 -23.09
CA ASN A 128 5.42 -5.54 -24.08
C ASN A 128 4.08 -5.88 -23.41
N PRO A 129 3.22 -4.91 -23.08
CA PRO A 129 2.01 -5.17 -22.33
C PRO A 129 1.00 -6.02 -23.12
N SER A 130 1.12 -6.06 -24.46
CA SER A 130 0.26 -6.90 -25.33
C SER A 130 0.45 -8.41 -25.15
N VAL A 131 1.52 -8.83 -24.47
CA VAL A 131 1.78 -10.24 -24.18
C VAL A 131 1.00 -10.73 -22.95
N LEU A 132 0.43 -9.81 -22.17
CA LEU A 132 -0.50 -10.16 -21.11
C LEU A 132 -1.77 -10.70 -21.76
N PRO A 133 -2.29 -11.85 -21.32
CA PRO A 133 -3.51 -12.43 -21.90
C PRO A 133 -4.65 -11.41 -21.85
N SER A 134 -4.98 -10.81 -23.00
CA SER A 134 -6.16 -9.95 -23.10
C SER A 134 -7.38 -10.83 -22.87
N GLY A 135 -8.17 -10.51 -21.85
CA GLY A 135 -9.33 -11.28 -21.42
C GLY A 135 -10.51 -11.26 -22.40
N ASN A 136 -10.26 -11.12 -23.71
CA ASN A 136 -11.22 -10.92 -24.81
C ASN A 136 -12.26 -12.06 -24.99
N GLY A 137 -12.35 -12.98 -24.04
CA GLY A 137 -13.48 -13.88 -23.90
C GLY A 137 -14.14 -13.74 -22.53
N HIS A 138 -15.27 -13.02 -22.46
CA HIS A 138 -16.30 -13.16 -21.41
C HIS A 138 -16.81 -14.61 -21.21
N LYS A 139 -16.29 -15.58 -21.97
CA LYS A 139 -16.61 -17.00 -21.87
C LYS A 139 -15.70 -17.69 -20.85
N SER A 140 -16.13 -17.64 -19.59
CA SER A 140 -15.68 -18.47 -18.47
C SER A 140 -14.16 -18.49 -18.21
N PHE A 141 -13.74 -17.71 -17.21
CA PHE A 141 -12.38 -17.64 -16.63
C PHE A 141 -11.74 -19.00 -16.25
N LYS A 142 -12.50 -20.10 -16.20
CA LYS A 142 -12.01 -21.44 -15.80
C LYS A 142 -10.99 -22.09 -16.75
N LYS A 143 -10.67 -21.51 -17.91
CA LYS A 143 -9.77 -22.16 -18.90
C LYS A 143 -8.54 -21.33 -19.34
N MET A 144 -8.31 -20.14 -18.80
CA MET A 144 -7.13 -19.31 -19.14
C MET A 144 -5.91 -19.52 -18.23
N ALA A 145 -6.00 -20.37 -17.21
CA ALA A 145 -4.94 -20.62 -16.22
C ALA A 145 -3.66 -21.32 -16.74
N THR A 146 -3.32 -21.25 -18.04
CA THR A 146 -2.17 -21.98 -18.60
C THR A 146 -1.19 -21.17 -19.44
N SER A 147 -1.50 -19.94 -19.85
CA SER A 147 -0.48 -19.07 -20.46
C SER A 147 0.19 -18.23 -19.38
N GLY A 148 1.09 -18.85 -18.62
CA GLY A 148 1.99 -18.09 -17.74
C GLY A 148 3.04 -17.37 -18.59
N THR A 149 3.21 -16.06 -18.38
CA THR A 149 4.32 -15.30 -18.98
C THR A 149 5.52 -15.43 -18.05
N THR A 150 6.72 -15.67 -18.59
CA THR A 150 7.95 -15.76 -17.79
C THR A 150 8.69 -14.43 -17.84
N PHE A 151 9.15 -13.97 -16.68
CA PHE A 151 9.90 -12.74 -16.47
C PHE A 151 11.26 -13.08 -15.91
N GLN A 152 12.33 -12.55 -16.50
CA GLN A 152 13.65 -12.67 -15.89
C GLN A 152 13.92 -11.48 -14.97
N ILE A 153 14.08 -11.73 -13.67
CA ILE A 153 14.42 -10.74 -12.66
C ILE A 153 15.65 -11.25 -11.91
N ASP A 154 16.71 -10.44 -11.85
CA ASP A 154 17.98 -10.79 -11.21
C ASP A 154 18.60 -12.11 -11.71
N GLY A 155 18.36 -12.45 -12.98
CA GLY A 155 18.83 -13.69 -13.60
C GLY A 155 17.99 -14.93 -13.30
N ALA A 156 16.92 -14.82 -12.49
CA ALA A 156 15.97 -15.88 -12.22
C ALA A 156 14.69 -15.72 -13.06
N ASP A 157 14.14 -16.85 -13.50
CA ASP A 157 12.89 -16.89 -14.26
C ASP A 157 11.70 -17.01 -13.30
N TYR A 158 10.79 -16.06 -13.39
CA TYR A 158 9.56 -15.98 -12.62
C TYR A 158 8.37 -16.12 -13.54
N LYS A 159 7.56 -17.14 -13.31
CA LYS A 159 6.31 -17.33 -14.05
C LYS A 159 5.21 -16.54 -13.39
N ILE A 160 4.52 -15.71 -14.16
CA ILE A 160 3.41 -14.90 -13.67
C ILE A 160 2.08 -15.48 -14.17
N VAL A 161 1.13 -15.64 -13.26
CA VAL A 161 -0.20 -16.20 -13.50
C VAL A 161 -1.25 -15.11 -13.26
N GLN A 162 -2.03 -14.81 -14.29
CA GLN A 162 -3.11 -13.83 -14.21
C GLN A 162 -4.28 -14.34 -13.37
N GLU A 163 -4.70 -13.53 -12.41
CA GLU A 163 -5.88 -13.75 -11.59
C GLU A 163 -7.06 -12.92 -12.13
N LYS A 164 -6.82 -11.64 -12.39
CA LYS A 164 -7.85 -10.66 -12.74
C LYS A 164 -7.35 -9.65 -13.77
N PHE A 165 -8.26 -9.18 -14.60
CA PHE A 165 -8.01 -8.15 -15.61
C PHE A 165 -9.18 -7.17 -15.63
N GLU A 166 -8.89 -5.88 -15.54
CA GLU A 166 -9.87 -4.81 -15.63
C GLU A 166 -9.61 -3.95 -16.86
N GLU A 167 -10.44 -4.10 -17.89
CA GLU A 167 -10.34 -3.30 -19.12
C GLU A 167 -11.16 -2.01 -18.99
N ARG A 168 -10.53 -0.87 -19.31
CA ARG A 168 -11.18 0.46 -19.41
C ARG A 168 -11.07 1.06 -20.81
N GLY A 169 -10.26 0.45 -21.67
CA GLY A 169 -10.05 0.79 -23.08
C GLY A 169 -8.94 -0.06 -23.67
N LEU A 170 -8.70 0.07 -24.98
CA LEU A 170 -7.72 -0.74 -25.72
C LEU A 170 -6.32 -0.69 -25.10
N ASP A 171 -5.86 0.52 -24.75
CA ASP A 171 -4.58 0.77 -24.09
C ASP A 171 -4.80 1.34 -22.68
N ASN A 172 -5.90 0.98 -22.03
CA ASN A 172 -6.18 1.38 -20.65
C ASN A 172 -6.74 0.20 -19.86
N TYR A 173 -5.90 -0.44 -19.06
CA TYR A 173 -6.31 -1.59 -18.27
C TYR A 173 -5.44 -1.82 -17.04
N SER A 174 -5.96 -2.61 -16.13
CA SER A 174 -5.22 -3.12 -14.97
C SER A 174 -5.15 -4.64 -15.05
N TRP A 175 -3.98 -5.17 -14.76
CA TRP A 175 -3.70 -6.59 -14.66
C TRP A 175 -3.36 -6.92 -13.22
N PHE A 176 -3.87 -8.04 -12.71
CA PHE A 176 -3.56 -8.56 -11.38
C PHE A 176 -3.27 -10.05 -11.47
N GLY A 177 -2.31 -10.53 -10.68
CA GLY A 177 -1.98 -11.94 -10.62
C GLY A 177 -0.81 -12.23 -9.71
N TYR A 178 -0.33 -13.46 -9.73
CA TYR A 178 0.68 -13.95 -8.81
C TYR A 178 1.94 -14.37 -9.55
N VAL A 179 3.09 -14.12 -8.95
CA VAL A 179 4.31 -14.86 -9.31
C VAL A 179 4.13 -16.29 -8.76
N GLU A 180 4.50 -17.31 -9.54
CA GLU A 180 4.46 -18.71 -9.10
C GLU A 180 5.22 -18.84 -7.77
N ASP A 181 4.61 -19.53 -6.81
CA ASP A 181 5.05 -19.68 -5.41
C ASP A 181 4.99 -18.42 -4.52
N SER A 182 4.58 -17.26 -5.05
CA SER A 182 4.27 -16.07 -4.26
C SER A 182 2.80 -16.12 -3.81
N GLN A 183 2.54 -15.74 -2.56
CA GLN A 183 1.18 -15.63 -2.05
C GLN A 183 0.56 -14.24 -2.30
N PHE A 184 1.39 -13.26 -2.68
CA PHE A 184 0.96 -11.88 -2.80
C PHE A 184 0.62 -11.49 -4.23
N LEU A 185 -0.48 -10.77 -4.36
CA LEU A 185 -0.98 -10.28 -5.63
C LEU A 185 -0.08 -9.15 -6.15
N SER A 186 0.55 -9.40 -7.29
CA SER A 186 1.21 -8.41 -8.15
C SER A 186 0.19 -7.70 -9.02
N HIS A 187 0.50 -6.47 -9.45
CA HIS A 187 -0.40 -5.67 -10.26
C HIS A 187 0.36 -4.80 -11.27
N PHE A 188 -0.29 -4.50 -12.39
CA PHE A 188 0.19 -3.53 -13.38
C PHE A 188 -0.97 -2.69 -13.89
N ALA A 189 -0.73 -1.40 -14.09
CA ALA A 189 -1.56 -0.53 -14.89
C ALA A 189 -0.88 -0.29 -16.24
N VAL A 190 -1.70 -0.17 -17.29
CA VAL A 190 -1.28 0.25 -18.62
C VAL A 190 -2.15 1.42 -19.06
N TYR A 191 -1.53 2.49 -19.55
CA TYR A 191 -2.21 3.64 -20.15
C TYR A 191 -1.43 4.15 -21.36
N ASN A 192 -2.02 4.11 -22.56
CA ASN A 192 -1.41 4.58 -23.82
C ASN A 192 0.02 4.04 -24.07
N GLY A 193 0.27 2.78 -23.68
CA GLY A 193 1.57 2.12 -23.84
C GLY A 193 2.57 2.36 -22.70
N ALA A 194 2.30 3.31 -21.80
CA ALA A 194 3.00 3.40 -20.52
C ALA A 194 2.52 2.30 -19.57
N VAL A 195 3.43 1.83 -18.71
CA VAL A 195 3.24 0.74 -17.75
C VAL A 195 3.80 1.14 -16.38
N ALA A 196 3.06 0.86 -15.32
CA ALA A 196 3.51 0.99 -13.93
C ALA A 196 2.90 -0.11 -13.04
N GLY A 197 3.56 -0.49 -11.95
CA GLY A 197 3.00 -1.44 -10.97
C GLY A 197 4.07 -2.21 -10.20
N GLU A 198 3.64 -3.15 -9.35
CA GLU A 198 4.50 -3.90 -8.43
C GLU A 198 4.47 -5.42 -8.71
N ILE A 199 5.64 -6.05 -8.56
CA ILE A 199 5.90 -7.49 -8.69
C ILE A 199 6.38 -8.01 -7.33
N TRP A 200 5.58 -8.87 -6.70
CA TRP A 200 5.90 -9.48 -5.41
C TRP A 200 6.46 -10.88 -5.59
N LEU A 201 7.72 -11.08 -5.15
CA LEU A 201 8.47 -12.30 -5.38
C LEU A 201 8.34 -13.30 -4.21
N PRO A 202 8.46 -14.62 -4.47
CA PRO A 202 8.36 -15.64 -3.42
C PRO A 202 9.44 -15.57 -2.33
N ASN A 203 10.57 -14.92 -2.62
CA ASN A 203 11.64 -14.68 -1.65
C ASN A 203 11.38 -13.43 -0.79
N GLY A 204 10.20 -12.83 -0.89
CA GLY A 204 9.83 -11.62 -0.18
C GLY A 204 10.41 -10.32 -0.76
N GLY A 205 11.26 -10.40 -1.79
CA GLY A 205 11.64 -9.21 -2.54
C GLY A 205 10.45 -8.68 -3.35
N HIS A 206 10.50 -7.41 -3.72
CA HIS A 206 9.61 -6.86 -4.73
C HIS A 206 10.38 -6.02 -5.75
N ARG A 207 9.74 -5.75 -6.87
CA ARG A 207 10.23 -4.88 -7.95
C ARG A 207 9.07 -4.10 -8.54
N SER A 208 9.34 -2.87 -8.94
CA SER A 208 8.37 -2.05 -9.63
C SER A 208 8.69 -1.97 -11.11
N VAL A 209 7.65 -1.97 -11.93
CA VAL A 209 7.74 -1.55 -13.32
C VAL A 209 7.34 -0.07 -13.37
N LEU A 210 8.08 0.72 -14.12
CA LEU A 210 7.80 2.16 -14.28
C LEU A 210 8.15 2.62 -15.69
N THR A 211 7.24 3.36 -16.31
CA THR A 211 7.53 4.12 -17.54
C THR A 211 7.91 5.55 -17.18
N ARG A 212 8.93 6.08 -17.84
CA ARG A 212 9.41 7.45 -17.65
C ARG A 212 10.11 7.94 -18.90
N GLY A 213 9.66 9.08 -19.46
CA GLY A 213 10.24 9.65 -20.67
C GLY A 213 10.23 8.68 -21.86
N GLY A 214 9.14 7.92 -22.02
CA GLY A 214 8.98 6.89 -23.05
C GLY A 214 9.88 5.65 -22.92
N GLN A 215 10.59 5.48 -21.80
CA GLN A 215 11.36 4.27 -21.50
C GLN A 215 10.75 3.53 -20.32
N GLN A 216 10.89 2.20 -20.30
CA GLN A 216 10.41 1.37 -19.20
C GLN A 216 11.59 0.85 -18.37
N PHE A 217 11.36 0.79 -17.07
CA PHE A 217 12.36 0.41 -16.07
C PHE A 217 11.78 -0.66 -15.15
N LEU A 218 12.61 -1.65 -14.82
CA LEU A 218 12.44 -2.49 -13.65
C LEU A 218 13.27 -1.87 -12.52
N VAL A 219 12.64 -1.67 -11.38
CA VAL A 219 13.20 -0.86 -10.32
C VAL A 219 13.09 -1.59 -8.99
N LYS A 220 14.12 -1.47 -8.16
CA LYS A 220 14.09 -1.81 -6.75
C LYS A 220 14.25 -0.52 -5.97
N TRP A 221 13.31 -0.23 -5.09
CA TRP A 221 13.40 0.92 -4.22
C TRP A 221 14.41 0.68 -3.07
N ASP A 222 14.96 1.77 -2.57
CA ASP A 222 15.68 1.86 -1.32
C ASP A 222 14.63 1.98 -0.22
N GLU A 223 14.17 0.81 0.23
CA GLU A 223 13.17 0.68 1.29
C GLU A 223 13.59 1.35 2.59
N GLU A 224 14.90 1.42 2.87
CA GLU A 224 15.40 2.13 4.05
C GLU A 224 15.21 3.64 3.89
N GLU A 225 15.55 4.20 2.73
CA GLU A 225 15.30 5.62 2.44
C GLU A 225 13.81 5.95 2.43
N ILE A 226 12.97 5.11 1.81
CA ILE A 226 11.52 5.28 1.82
C ILE A 226 11.00 5.25 3.27
N SER A 227 11.37 4.21 4.03
CA SER A 227 10.89 4.05 5.41
C SER A 227 11.36 5.20 6.30
N ARG A 228 12.58 5.72 6.11
CA ARG A 228 13.04 6.92 6.84
C ARG A 228 12.24 8.15 6.47
N GLY A 229 12.02 8.40 5.18
CA GLY A 229 11.28 9.58 4.74
C GLY A 229 9.77 9.51 4.99
N LEU A 230 9.23 8.31 5.20
CA LEU A 230 7.88 8.13 5.72
C LEU A 230 7.83 8.21 7.26
N ALA A 231 8.89 7.81 7.97
CA ALA A 231 8.96 7.96 9.42
C ALA A 231 9.19 9.42 9.86
N ASP A 232 9.55 10.33 8.96
CA ASP A 232 9.62 11.77 9.28
C ASP A 232 8.29 12.49 8.94
N ASP A 233 7.19 11.75 8.70
CA ASP A 233 5.85 12.26 8.38
C ASP A 233 5.12 12.96 9.55
N GLN A 234 5.79 13.17 10.69
CA GLN A 234 5.19 13.85 11.83
C GLN A 234 4.85 15.28 11.47
N ILE A 235 3.59 15.49 11.10
CA ILE A 235 3.00 16.80 10.99
C ILE A 235 3.01 17.44 12.39
N PRO A 236 3.84 18.48 12.65
CA PRO A 236 3.84 19.12 13.94
C PRO A 236 2.51 19.86 14.10
N ASP A 237 1.62 19.28 14.90
CA ASP A 237 0.42 19.95 15.40
C ASP A 237 -0.55 20.49 14.32
N PHE A 238 -0.89 19.67 13.32
CA PHE A 238 -2.14 19.89 12.59
C PHE A 238 -3.33 19.50 13.46
N SER A 239 -3.53 20.23 14.55
CA SER A 239 -4.76 20.20 15.31
C SER A 239 -5.85 20.86 14.46
N PHE A 240 -6.44 20.10 13.54
CA PHE A 240 -7.87 19.98 13.27
C PHE A 240 -8.88 21.05 13.71
N GLY A 241 -8.71 21.67 14.87
CA GLY A 241 -9.86 22.07 15.69
C GLY A 241 -10.85 20.92 15.89
N LEU A 242 -10.44 19.66 15.61
CA LEU A 242 -11.13 18.42 15.93
C LEU A 242 -10.99 18.22 17.44
N GLY A 243 -11.38 19.23 18.21
CA GLY A 243 -11.04 19.33 19.62
C GLY A 243 -11.73 18.21 20.36
N ASP A 244 -11.00 17.18 20.78
CA ASP A 244 -11.44 16.10 21.68
C ASP A 244 -12.84 15.53 21.42
N THR A 245 -13.41 15.74 20.24
CA THR A 245 -14.69 15.16 19.83
C THR A 245 -14.35 13.72 19.49
N GLY A 246 -14.23 12.91 20.54
CA GLY A 246 -13.82 11.52 20.46
C GLY A 246 -14.57 10.84 19.32
N ALA A 247 -13.85 10.00 18.57
CA ALA A 247 -14.39 9.18 17.47
C ALA A 247 -15.86 8.89 17.75
N PRO A 248 -16.80 9.34 16.89
CA PRO A 248 -18.22 9.42 17.25
C PRO A 248 -18.68 8.06 17.79
N GLY A 249 -18.80 7.96 19.11
CA GLY A 249 -18.98 6.69 19.82
C GLY A 249 -20.30 5.99 19.50
N GLY A 250 -21.15 6.62 18.68
CA GLY A 250 -22.43 6.10 18.19
C GLY A 250 -22.40 5.41 16.82
N THR A 251 -21.32 5.48 16.03
CA THR A 251 -21.39 5.09 14.60
C THR A 251 -21.28 3.58 14.35
N THR A 252 -20.55 2.81 15.15
CA THR A 252 -20.30 1.39 14.84
C THR A 252 -21.56 0.54 14.85
N HIS A 253 -22.51 0.80 15.76
CA HIS A 253 -23.74 0.01 15.84
C HIS A 253 -24.74 0.38 14.72
N GLU A 254 -24.87 1.67 14.40
CA GLU A 254 -25.77 2.12 13.34
C GLU A 254 -25.26 1.77 11.94
N ILE A 255 -23.96 1.89 11.70
CA ILE A 255 -23.31 1.42 10.46
C ILE A 255 -23.59 -0.08 10.30
N ARG A 256 -23.26 -0.91 11.30
CA ARG A 256 -23.52 -2.38 11.25
C ARG A 256 -24.98 -2.71 10.95
N ARG A 257 -25.92 -1.99 11.56
CA ARG A 257 -27.36 -2.20 11.31
C ARG A 257 -27.73 -1.87 9.85
N ARG A 258 -27.24 -0.76 9.29
CA ARG A 258 -27.46 -0.44 7.86
C ARG A 258 -26.87 -1.53 6.96
N LEU A 259 -25.67 -2.02 7.28
CA LEU A 259 -25.00 -3.04 6.47
C LEU A 259 -25.78 -4.35 6.44
N SER A 260 -26.33 -4.78 7.59
CA SER A 260 -27.09 -6.03 7.69
C SER A 260 -28.39 -6.05 6.87
N SER A 261 -28.86 -4.89 6.40
CA SER A 261 -30.09 -4.77 5.61
C SER A 261 -29.86 -4.79 4.10
N LEU A 262 -28.61 -4.66 3.66
CA LEU A 262 -28.26 -4.66 2.25
C LEU A 262 -28.14 -6.10 1.76
N SER A 263 -28.89 -6.44 0.73
CA SER A 263 -28.79 -7.73 0.06
C SER A 263 -28.58 -7.49 -1.43
N CYS A 264 -27.63 -8.21 -2.01
CA CYS A 264 -27.41 -8.18 -3.45
C CYS A 264 -28.20 -9.29 -4.15
N PRO A 265 -28.59 -9.07 -5.42
CA PRO A 265 -29.08 -10.14 -6.28
C PRO A 265 -28.18 -11.37 -6.24
N LYS A 266 -28.75 -12.56 -6.44
CA LYS A 266 -28.00 -13.81 -6.41
C LYS A 266 -26.85 -13.76 -7.43
N GLY A 267 -25.63 -14.01 -6.95
CA GLY A 267 -24.41 -14.01 -7.76
C GLY A 267 -23.73 -12.65 -7.89
N GLN A 268 -24.22 -11.63 -7.19
CA GLN A 268 -23.52 -10.36 -7.00
C GLN A 268 -22.99 -10.23 -5.58
N GLU A 269 -21.90 -9.47 -5.45
CA GLU A 269 -21.28 -9.17 -4.17
C GLU A 269 -21.42 -7.69 -3.84
N LEU A 270 -21.50 -7.41 -2.54
CA LEU A 270 -21.59 -6.05 -2.04
C LEU A 270 -20.18 -5.45 -2.01
N VAL A 271 -19.93 -4.49 -2.89
CA VAL A 271 -18.62 -3.86 -3.06
C VAL A 271 -18.70 -2.40 -2.67
N TRP A 272 -17.82 -1.98 -1.78
CA TRP A 272 -17.57 -0.60 -1.40
C TRP A 272 -16.53 -0.01 -2.34
N GLU A 273 -16.92 1.01 -3.08
CA GLU A 273 -16.02 1.66 -4.04
C GLU A 273 -15.77 3.09 -3.60
N LYS A 274 -14.54 3.40 -3.19
CA LYS A 274 -14.09 4.75 -2.88
C LYS A 274 -13.47 5.39 -4.13
N PRO A 275 -14.10 6.41 -4.72
CA PRO A 275 -13.53 7.10 -5.87
C PRO A 275 -12.37 8.01 -5.41
N LEU A 276 -11.19 7.80 -5.97
CA LEU A 276 -9.96 8.54 -5.66
C LEU A 276 -9.58 9.45 -6.83
N LEU A 277 -9.34 10.72 -6.57
CA LEU A 277 -8.76 11.65 -7.53
C LEU A 277 -7.28 11.83 -7.21
N TYR A 278 -6.39 11.61 -8.18
CA TYR A 278 -5.03 12.12 -8.06
C TYR A 278 -4.94 13.51 -8.68
N ILE A 279 -4.36 14.45 -7.95
CA ILE A 279 -3.86 15.71 -8.50
C ILE A 279 -2.35 15.68 -8.58
N TYR A 280 -1.76 16.52 -9.44
CA TYR A 280 -0.32 16.65 -9.56
C TYR A 280 0.07 18.07 -9.94
N ASP A 281 1.32 18.43 -9.65
CA ASP A 281 1.89 19.72 -10.05
C ASP A 281 2.96 19.53 -11.14
N THR A 282 3.50 20.65 -11.61
CA THR A 282 4.55 20.63 -12.64
C THR A 282 5.82 19.89 -12.21
N THR A 283 6.11 19.79 -10.91
CA THR A 283 7.30 19.07 -10.41
C THR A 283 7.14 17.56 -10.57
N ALA A 284 5.94 17.04 -10.30
CA ALA A 284 5.62 15.63 -10.56
C ALA A 284 5.73 15.31 -12.06
N LEU A 285 5.14 16.15 -12.92
CA LEU A 285 5.22 15.95 -14.37
C LEU A 285 6.68 16.01 -14.87
N GLN A 286 7.50 16.92 -14.33
CA GLN A 286 8.94 16.98 -14.62
C GLN A 286 9.69 15.74 -14.16
N TRP A 287 9.31 15.14 -13.02
CA TRP A 287 9.86 13.87 -12.57
C TRP A 287 9.62 12.79 -13.63
N PHE A 288 8.42 12.73 -14.20
CA PHE A 288 8.06 11.88 -15.35
C PHE A 288 8.60 12.36 -16.71
N ARG A 289 9.45 13.41 -16.75
CA ARG A 289 10.04 13.99 -17.98
C ARG A 289 9.02 14.61 -18.94
N GLY A 290 7.89 15.09 -18.43
CA GLY A 290 6.81 15.64 -19.26
C GLY A 290 5.89 14.57 -19.84
N ASP A 291 6.03 13.32 -19.42
CA ASP A 291 5.24 12.18 -19.89
C ASP A 291 3.96 12.04 -19.06
N GLU A 292 2.86 12.65 -19.53
CA GLU A 292 1.56 12.59 -18.86
C GLU A 292 0.98 11.17 -18.83
N ASP A 293 1.22 10.37 -19.86
CA ASP A 293 0.75 8.98 -19.93
C ASP A 293 1.43 8.12 -18.84
N ALA A 294 2.73 8.33 -18.62
CA ALA A 294 3.47 7.70 -17.52
C ALA A 294 2.92 8.09 -16.14
N LEU A 295 2.63 9.37 -15.91
CA LEU A 295 2.05 9.85 -14.65
C LEU A 295 0.64 9.27 -14.43
N GLN A 296 -0.20 9.28 -15.46
CA GLN A 296 -1.54 8.70 -15.44
C GLN A 296 -1.51 7.19 -15.16
N THR A 297 -0.53 6.48 -15.73
CA THR A 297 -0.32 5.06 -15.46
C THR A 297 0.12 4.82 -14.03
N PHE A 298 1.06 5.62 -13.52
CA PHE A 298 1.54 5.52 -12.14
C PHE A 298 0.40 5.77 -11.14
N ALA A 299 -0.41 6.80 -11.35
CA ALA A 299 -1.60 7.08 -10.54
C ALA A 299 -2.61 5.92 -10.54
N GLN A 300 -2.80 5.25 -11.68
CA GLN A 300 -3.64 4.06 -11.76
C GLN A 300 -3.01 2.86 -11.04
N ALA A 301 -1.70 2.66 -11.18
CA ALA A 301 -0.98 1.63 -10.46
C ALA A 301 -1.06 1.83 -8.94
N SER A 302 -1.00 3.08 -8.44
CA SER A 302 -1.20 3.38 -7.02
C SER A 302 -2.57 2.91 -6.51
N ALA A 303 -3.65 3.24 -7.23
CA ALA A 303 -4.99 2.78 -6.88
C ALA A 303 -5.13 1.25 -6.96
N ASP A 304 -4.49 0.62 -7.95
CA ASP A 304 -4.48 -0.83 -8.10
C ASP A 304 -3.65 -1.53 -7.00
N GLY A 305 -2.59 -0.88 -6.53
CA GLY A 305 -1.77 -1.33 -5.41
C GLY A 305 -2.56 -1.40 -4.11
N VAL A 306 -3.37 -0.37 -3.81
CA VAL A 306 -4.29 -0.40 -2.66
C VAL A 306 -5.25 -1.59 -2.77
N ASN A 307 -5.82 -1.79 -3.97
CA ASN A 307 -6.72 -2.93 -4.21
C ASN A 307 -6.00 -4.29 -4.05
N ALA A 308 -4.74 -4.40 -4.45
CA ALA A 308 -3.95 -5.60 -4.27
C ALA A 308 -3.69 -5.88 -2.78
N VAL A 309 -3.29 -4.86 -2.02
CA VAL A 309 -3.14 -4.94 -0.57
C VAL A 309 -4.45 -5.36 0.10
N HIS A 310 -5.59 -4.81 -0.32
CA HIS A 310 -6.89 -5.21 0.18
C HIS A 310 -7.19 -6.71 -0.06
N VAL A 311 -6.90 -7.21 -1.26
CA VAL A 311 -7.08 -8.64 -1.57
C VAL A 311 -6.14 -9.50 -0.71
N ASN A 312 -4.86 -9.14 -0.63
CA ASN A 312 -3.86 -9.84 0.18
C ASN A 312 -4.23 -9.85 1.69
N SER A 313 -4.96 -8.83 2.14
CA SER A 313 -5.41 -8.66 3.52
C SER A 313 -6.78 -9.27 3.82
N LEU A 314 -7.36 -10.02 2.87
CA LEU A 314 -8.69 -10.65 2.97
C LEU A 314 -9.85 -9.65 3.12
N ILE A 315 -9.75 -8.48 2.50
CA ILE A 315 -10.81 -7.44 2.45
C ILE A 315 -11.27 -7.12 1.01
N PRO A 316 -11.63 -8.14 0.19
CA PRO A 316 -11.86 -7.95 -1.25
C PRO A 316 -13.07 -7.08 -1.60
N ASN A 317 -13.98 -6.85 -0.64
CA ASN A 317 -15.19 -6.05 -0.84
C ASN A 317 -14.96 -4.54 -0.73
N TYR A 318 -13.74 -4.11 -0.41
CA TYR A 318 -13.37 -2.69 -0.35
C TYR A 318 -12.40 -2.41 -1.48
N ARG A 319 -12.75 -1.44 -2.33
CA ARG A 319 -11.91 -1.09 -3.48
C ARG A 319 -11.79 0.41 -3.67
N VAL A 320 -10.63 0.82 -4.11
CA VAL A 320 -10.37 2.15 -4.64
C VAL A 320 -10.60 2.13 -6.15
N ARG A 321 -11.28 3.15 -6.67
CA ARG A 321 -11.39 3.38 -8.10
C ARG A 321 -10.79 4.74 -8.43
N LEU A 322 -9.84 4.78 -9.34
CA LEU A 322 -9.36 6.05 -9.88
C LEU A 322 -10.49 6.79 -10.60
N ALA A 323 -10.89 7.93 -10.06
CA ALA A 323 -11.90 8.83 -10.61
C ALA A 323 -11.30 9.78 -11.67
N GLY A 324 -10.01 10.11 -11.53
CA GLY A 324 -9.27 10.89 -12.51
C GLY A 324 -7.88 11.27 -12.04
N VAL A 325 -7.11 11.87 -12.95
CA VAL A 325 -5.79 12.47 -12.71
C VAL A 325 -5.80 13.88 -13.28
N ARG A 326 -5.42 14.89 -12.51
CA ARG A 326 -5.55 16.31 -12.91
C ARG A 326 -4.34 17.15 -12.49
N GLU A 327 -3.84 17.96 -13.41
CA GLU A 327 -2.89 19.01 -13.04
C GLU A 327 -3.61 20.11 -12.26
N VAL A 328 -2.94 20.67 -11.25
CA VAL A 328 -3.42 21.84 -10.49
C VAL A 328 -2.49 23.03 -10.68
N LYS A 329 -3.01 24.26 -10.53
CA LYS A 329 -2.22 25.50 -10.61
C LYS A 329 -1.54 25.82 -9.28
N TYR A 330 -0.97 24.80 -8.68
CA TYR A 330 -0.19 24.89 -7.46
C TYR A 330 1.23 24.44 -7.74
N THR A 331 2.17 24.93 -6.95
CA THR A 331 3.55 24.45 -6.97
C THR A 331 3.82 24.04 -5.53
N SER A 332 4.16 22.76 -5.35
CA SER A 332 4.50 22.21 -4.04
C SER A 332 5.52 23.10 -3.33
N ALA A 333 5.27 23.34 -2.06
CA ALA A 333 6.23 24.03 -1.19
C ALA A 333 7.47 23.17 -0.89
N GLY A 334 7.44 21.88 -1.26
CA GLY A 334 8.41 20.87 -0.85
C GLY A 334 8.20 20.38 0.59
N GLU A 335 7.22 20.95 1.31
CA GLU A 335 6.84 20.59 2.67
C GLU A 335 5.48 19.90 2.65
N LEU A 336 5.47 18.60 2.95
CA LEU A 336 4.28 17.73 2.89
C LEU A 336 3.10 18.30 3.69
N SER A 337 3.36 18.82 4.90
CA SER A 337 2.34 19.43 5.76
C SER A 337 1.71 20.68 5.14
N ALA A 338 2.52 21.54 4.50
CA ALA A 338 2.03 22.74 3.85
C ALA A 338 1.21 22.40 2.60
N ASP A 339 1.66 21.43 1.82
CA ASP A 339 0.98 20.94 0.62
C ASP A 339 -0.38 20.31 0.98
N ALA A 340 -0.40 19.47 2.04
CA ALA A 340 -1.63 18.89 2.57
C ALA A 340 -2.58 19.99 3.09
N GLY A 341 -2.05 20.97 3.83
CA GLY A 341 -2.82 22.12 4.31
C GLY A 341 -3.45 22.92 3.17
N TRP A 342 -2.71 23.15 2.08
CA TRP A 342 -3.22 23.79 0.88
C TRP A 342 -4.37 22.99 0.25
N MET A 343 -4.22 21.67 0.09
CA MET A 343 -5.25 20.82 -0.51
C MET A 343 -6.60 20.94 0.21
N GLN A 344 -6.59 21.01 1.55
CA GLN A 344 -7.82 21.05 2.32
C GLN A 344 -8.62 22.34 2.14
N ILE A 345 -7.95 23.46 1.92
CA ILE A 345 -8.59 24.78 1.82
C ILE A 345 -8.69 25.28 0.37
N SER A 346 -8.19 24.51 -0.60
CA SER A 346 -8.14 24.90 -2.00
C SER A 346 -9.50 24.76 -2.68
N GLU A 347 -10.06 25.89 -3.14
CA GLU A 347 -11.29 25.91 -3.96
C GLU A 347 -11.11 25.11 -5.26
N GLU A 348 -9.90 25.12 -5.85
CA GLU A 348 -9.59 24.33 -7.06
C GLU A 348 -9.73 22.83 -6.79
N VAL A 349 -9.21 22.35 -5.66
CA VAL A 349 -9.30 20.93 -5.27
C VAL A 349 -10.75 20.54 -4.97
N ALA A 350 -11.49 21.38 -4.24
CA ALA A 350 -12.91 21.16 -3.97
C ALA A 350 -13.74 21.07 -5.26
N ASP A 351 -13.48 21.97 -6.22
CA ASP A 351 -14.12 21.96 -7.54
C ASP A 351 -13.83 20.69 -8.33
N LEU A 352 -12.57 20.22 -8.33
CA LEU A 352 -12.17 18.98 -9.01
C LEU A 352 -12.82 17.76 -8.35
N LYS A 353 -12.87 17.71 -7.02
CA LYS A 353 -13.56 16.66 -6.26
C LYS A 353 -15.04 16.61 -6.66
N ALA A 354 -15.73 17.76 -6.65
CA ALA A 354 -17.13 17.86 -7.03
C ALA A 354 -17.39 17.41 -8.49
N LYS A 355 -16.52 17.80 -9.43
CA LYS A 355 -16.63 17.42 -10.86
C LYS A 355 -16.41 15.94 -11.11
N THR A 356 -15.55 15.29 -10.32
CA THR A 356 -15.17 13.88 -10.50
C THR A 356 -15.99 12.92 -9.64
N GLY A 357 -16.71 13.45 -8.64
CA GLY A 357 -17.36 12.65 -7.62
C GLY A 357 -16.35 11.91 -6.72
N ALA A 358 -15.12 12.42 -6.63
CA ALA A 358 -14.10 11.85 -5.78
C ALA A 358 -14.49 11.99 -4.31
N ILE A 359 -14.20 10.96 -3.53
CA ILE A 359 -14.33 10.99 -2.07
C ILE A 359 -12.99 11.37 -1.45
N GLU A 360 -11.91 10.86 -2.04
CA GLU A 360 -10.54 11.10 -1.62
C GLU A 360 -9.73 11.82 -2.70
N VAL A 361 -8.75 12.61 -2.27
CA VAL A 361 -7.80 13.28 -3.17
C VAL A 361 -6.37 12.99 -2.74
N GLY A 362 -5.58 12.33 -3.60
CA GLY A 362 -4.13 12.20 -3.44
C GLY A 362 -3.39 13.25 -4.26
N PHE A 363 -2.24 13.74 -3.79
CA PHE A 363 -1.41 14.72 -4.49
C PHE A 363 -0.01 14.15 -4.75
N ILE A 364 0.30 13.96 -6.04
CA ILE A 364 1.58 13.49 -6.52
C ILE A 364 2.50 14.70 -6.71
N ILE A 365 3.64 14.71 -6.03
CA ILE A 365 4.68 15.75 -6.16
C ILE A 365 6.01 15.14 -6.59
N GLY A 366 6.85 15.92 -7.28
CA GLY A 366 8.12 15.43 -7.81
C GLY A 366 9.24 15.38 -6.75
N THR A 367 9.26 16.38 -5.86
CA THR A 367 10.34 16.62 -4.91
C THR A 367 9.79 17.14 -3.58
N THR A 368 10.26 16.58 -2.47
CA THR A 368 9.96 17.01 -1.10
C THR A 368 11.01 16.42 -0.15
N GLU A 369 11.08 16.95 1.07
CA GLU A 369 11.97 16.46 2.13
C GLU A 369 11.55 15.08 2.69
N GLY A 370 10.26 14.71 2.58
CA GLY A 370 9.73 13.41 3.01
C GLY A 370 9.31 12.50 1.86
N MET A 371 8.66 11.37 2.17
CA MET A 371 8.07 10.49 1.14
C MET A 371 6.59 10.71 0.97
N GLY A 372 5.85 10.90 2.05
CA GLY A 372 4.43 11.10 2.00
C GLY A 372 3.86 11.53 3.34
N VAL A 373 2.62 11.99 3.28
CA VAL A 373 1.81 12.32 4.44
C VAL A 373 0.35 12.02 4.16
N GLY A 374 -0.29 11.34 5.10
CA GLY A 374 -1.70 11.03 5.11
C GLY A 374 -2.33 11.50 6.41
N LEU A 375 -3.63 11.79 6.38
CA LEU A 375 -4.33 12.18 7.59
C LEU A 375 -4.73 10.92 8.36
N ALA A 376 -3.96 10.57 9.40
CA ALA A 376 -4.33 9.48 10.30
C ALA A 376 -5.75 9.71 10.88
N GLY A 377 -6.71 8.92 10.41
CA GLY A 377 -8.11 9.05 10.80
C GLY A 377 -8.91 10.10 10.02
N GLY A 378 -8.41 10.60 8.88
CA GLY A 378 -9.18 11.38 7.91
C GLY A 378 -10.51 10.72 7.54
N GLY A 379 -10.51 9.37 7.53
CA GLY A 379 -11.63 8.44 7.66
C GLY A 379 -12.87 8.92 8.42
N PHE A 380 -12.62 9.59 9.53
CA PHE A 380 -13.61 9.88 10.55
C PHE A 380 -13.95 11.37 10.66
N ALA A 381 -13.26 12.22 9.90
CA ALA A 381 -13.62 13.62 9.78
C ALA A 381 -14.84 13.78 8.87
N ASP A 382 -15.57 14.89 9.02
CA ASP A 382 -16.67 15.24 8.12
C ASP A 382 -16.11 15.41 6.69
N PRO A 383 -16.43 14.51 5.73
CA PRO A 383 -15.81 14.51 4.41
C PRO A 383 -16.18 15.76 3.58
N ASP A 384 -17.20 16.51 3.99
CA ASP A 384 -17.59 17.78 3.37
C ASP A 384 -16.72 18.95 3.86
N ARG A 385 -16.10 18.83 5.05
CA ARG A 385 -15.24 19.86 5.65
C ARG A 385 -13.75 19.52 5.57
N HIS A 386 -13.42 18.24 5.70
CA HIS A 386 -12.06 17.71 5.72
C HIS A 386 -12.06 16.41 4.89
N PRO A 387 -11.97 16.51 3.55
CA PRO A 387 -11.84 15.32 2.73
C PRO A 387 -10.61 14.50 3.16
N PRO A 388 -10.66 13.16 3.08
CA PRO A 388 -9.44 12.36 3.13
C PRO A 388 -8.50 12.85 2.02
N ILE A 389 -7.28 13.19 2.41
CA ILE A 389 -6.25 13.66 1.50
C ILE A 389 -4.91 13.04 1.87
N HIS A 390 -4.07 12.83 0.87
CA HIS A 390 -2.69 12.48 1.09
C HIS A 390 -1.79 13.18 0.08
N VAL A 391 -0.55 13.43 0.46
CA VAL A 391 0.48 13.98 -0.43
C VAL A 391 1.63 12.99 -0.44
N PHE A 392 2.20 12.71 -1.61
CA PHE A 392 3.32 11.80 -1.70
C PHE A 392 4.22 12.08 -2.89
N ARG A 393 5.48 11.72 -2.72
CA ARG A 393 6.53 11.89 -3.71
C ARG A 393 6.45 10.77 -4.75
N ALA A 394 6.46 11.12 -6.04
CA ALA A 394 6.54 10.14 -7.13
C ALA A 394 7.77 9.22 -7.00
N GLY A 395 8.86 9.75 -6.45
CA GLY A 395 10.08 9.04 -6.15
C GLY A 395 10.03 8.08 -4.96
N GLY A 396 8.90 7.91 -4.27
CA GLY A 396 8.67 6.85 -3.27
C GLY A 396 7.94 5.62 -3.83
N GLY A 397 7.51 5.68 -5.10
CA GLY A 397 6.82 4.56 -5.75
C GLY A 397 5.35 4.41 -5.38
N VAL A 398 4.76 3.31 -5.84
CA VAL A 398 3.35 3.01 -5.59
C VAL A 398 3.12 2.70 -4.11
N ASP A 399 4.08 2.08 -3.43
CA ASP A 399 3.98 1.69 -2.02
C ASP A 399 3.78 2.88 -1.07
N THR A 400 4.43 4.02 -1.34
CA THR A 400 4.18 5.26 -0.60
C THR A 400 2.71 5.71 -0.73
N ALA A 401 2.12 5.63 -1.93
CA ALA A 401 0.71 5.99 -2.10
C ALA A 401 -0.23 5.05 -1.32
N ILE A 402 0.09 3.74 -1.32
CA ILE A 402 -0.68 2.76 -0.57
C ILE A 402 -0.60 3.02 0.93
N HIS A 403 0.59 3.38 1.41
CA HIS A 403 0.84 3.76 2.80
C HIS A 403 -0.05 4.94 3.21
N GLU A 404 -0.02 6.05 2.46
CA GLU A 404 -0.78 7.24 2.85
C GLU A 404 -2.30 7.05 2.73
N GLU A 405 -2.75 6.25 1.76
CA GLU A 405 -4.16 5.83 1.67
C GLU A 405 -4.59 5.07 2.94
N GLY A 406 -3.71 4.20 3.48
CA GLY A 406 -3.95 3.49 4.72
C GLY A 406 -4.18 4.44 5.91
N HIS A 407 -3.43 5.55 5.99
CA HIS A 407 -3.68 6.60 6.97
C HIS A 407 -5.06 7.24 6.82
N ASN A 408 -5.47 7.53 5.59
CA ASN A 408 -6.81 8.06 5.32
C ASN A 408 -7.92 7.06 5.69
N ASP A 409 -7.68 5.76 5.52
CA ASP A 409 -8.60 4.73 6.02
C ASP A 409 -8.57 4.59 7.55
N GLY A 410 -7.60 5.22 8.22
CA GLY A 410 -7.46 5.27 9.68
C GLY A 410 -6.49 4.25 10.25
N ALA A 411 -5.68 3.60 9.41
CA ALA A 411 -4.57 2.78 9.88
C ALA A 411 -3.46 3.68 10.45
N GLY A 412 -2.90 3.23 11.57
CA GLY A 412 -1.65 3.77 12.11
C GLY A 412 -0.49 2.87 11.75
N HIS A 413 0.70 3.34 12.11
CA HIS A 413 1.93 2.54 12.06
C HIS A 413 1.88 1.38 13.09
N GLN A 414 3.02 0.74 13.33
CA GLN A 414 3.16 -0.25 14.40
C GLN A 414 2.97 0.37 15.80
N ILE A 415 2.57 -0.46 16.75
CA ILE A 415 2.22 -0.01 18.11
C ILE A 415 3.42 0.55 18.89
N GLU A 416 4.63 0.06 18.60
CA GLU A 416 5.87 0.46 19.28
C GLU A 416 6.27 1.91 19.01
N ASP A 417 5.78 2.48 17.90
CA ASP A 417 6.22 3.78 17.41
C ASP A 417 5.14 4.85 17.45
N TRP A 418 3.91 4.47 17.79
CA TRP A 418 2.84 5.42 17.83
C TRP A 418 2.84 6.27 19.11
N VAL A 419 3.03 7.58 18.94
CA VAL A 419 3.02 8.59 20.01
C VAL A 419 1.72 9.40 20.09
N GLY A 420 0.70 9.09 19.28
CA GLY A 420 -0.53 9.87 19.16
C GLY A 420 -1.81 9.16 19.59
N TRP A 421 -2.96 9.74 19.20
CA TRP A 421 -4.27 9.09 19.30
C TRP A 421 -4.57 8.29 18.03
N MET A 422 -4.97 7.03 18.18
CA MET A 422 -5.55 6.22 17.10
C MET A 422 -7.05 6.06 17.32
N PRO A 423 -7.87 5.96 16.25
CA PRO A 423 -9.31 5.79 16.37
C PRO A 423 -9.71 4.48 17.06
N ALA A 424 -8.82 3.48 17.06
CA ALA A 424 -9.05 2.22 17.76
C ALA A 424 -7.73 1.55 18.20
N PRO A 425 -7.74 0.75 19.29
CA PRO A 425 -6.58 -0.03 19.71
C PRO A 425 -6.09 -1.05 18.69
N PHE A 426 -6.92 -1.39 17.71
CA PHE A 426 -6.60 -2.36 16.65
C PHE A 426 -6.13 -1.70 15.34
N ALA A 427 -6.04 -0.36 15.30
CA ALA A 427 -5.69 0.39 14.09
C ALA A 427 -4.20 0.32 13.75
N TYR A 428 -3.38 -0.35 14.56
CA TYR A 428 -1.95 -0.47 14.32
C TYR A 428 -1.60 -1.55 13.30
N ASP A 429 -0.41 -1.42 12.74
CA ASP A 429 0.18 -2.43 11.88
C ASP A 429 1.09 -3.41 12.62
N TRP A 430 1.56 -4.40 11.88
CA TRP A 430 2.29 -5.56 12.35
C TRP A 430 3.74 -5.39 11.96
N PHE A 431 4.58 -5.60 12.95
CA PHE A 431 6.02 -5.61 12.84
C PHE A 431 6.55 -6.80 13.62
N LYS A 432 7.59 -7.45 13.08
CA LYS A 432 8.19 -8.63 13.72
C LYS A 432 9.70 -8.53 13.77
N ASP A 433 10.22 -7.94 14.85
CA ASP A 433 11.62 -8.01 15.28
C ASP A 433 12.67 -7.78 14.16
N GLY A 434 12.37 -6.89 13.20
CA GLY A 434 13.23 -6.59 12.05
C GLY A 434 13.31 -7.66 10.98
N LEU A 435 12.46 -8.68 11.06
CA LEU A 435 12.34 -9.73 10.06
C LEU A 435 11.32 -9.35 8.98
N GLY A 436 10.19 -8.76 9.37
CA GLY A 436 9.15 -8.34 8.44
C GLY A 436 8.16 -7.33 9.02
N ARG A 437 7.44 -6.67 8.12
CA ARG A 437 6.51 -5.58 8.40
C ARG A 437 5.34 -5.58 7.41
N GLY A 438 4.18 -5.11 7.84
CA GLY A 438 3.09 -4.76 6.90
C GLY A 438 3.37 -3.42 6.20
N ILE A 439 2.45 -3.00 5.32
CA ILE A 439 2.61 -1.78 4.52
C ILE A 439 2.55 -0.50 5.37
N MET A 440 1.87 -0.54 6.52
CA MET A 440 1.71 0.60 7.41
C MET A 440 2.79 0.65 8.49
N ALA A 441 3.51 -0.45 8.74
CA ALA A 441 4.60 -0.48 9.68
C ALA A 441 5.85 0.11 9.03
N ILE A 442 6.20 1.34 9.39
CA ILE A 442 7.29 2.13 8.77
C ILE A 442 7.93 3.03 9.83
N TRP A 443 8.65 2.48 10.79
CA TRP A 443 9.30 3.37 11.75
C TRP A 443 10.58 2.81 12.32
N ARG A 444 11.52 3.73 12.52
CA ARG A 444 12.96 3.62 12.79
C ARG A 444 13.74 2.71 11.85
N SER A 445 14.76 3.29 11.21
CA SER A 445 15.79 2.54 10.49
C SER A 445 16.51 1.51 11.37
N ASP A 446 16.49 1.65 12.71
CA ASP A 446 17.07 0.67 13.63
C ASP A 446 16.19 -0.57 13.84
N LEU A 447 14.90 -0.52 13.50
CA LEU A 447 13.99 -1.67 13.58
C LEU A 447 14.13 -2.60 12.37
N CYS A 448 14.52 -2.08 11.20
CA CYS A 448 14.75 -2.87 9.98
C CYS A 448 16.13 -2.59 9.33
N PRO A 449 17.26 -2.85 10.02
CA PRO A 449 18.59 -2.44 9.57
C PRO A 449 19.12 -3.19 8.33
N ASN A 450 18.39 -4.18 7.79
CA ASN A 450 18.80 -5.00 6.65
C ASN A 450 17.68 -5.18 5.60
N ASP A 451 16.85 -4.16 5.37
CA ASP A 451 15.65 -4.25 4.52
C ASP A 451 14.76 -5.43 4.94
N CYS A 452 14.15 -5.32 6.12
CA CYS A 452 13.20 -6.34 6.56
C CYS A 452 12.10 -6.54 5.51
N LEU A 453 11.53 -7.74 5.48
CA LEU A 453 10.53 -8.11 4.50
C LEU A 453 9.29 -7.21 4.59
N ALA A 454 9.11 -6.32 3.61
CA ALA A 454 7.88 -5.55 3.43
C ALA A 454 6.81 -6.43 2.79
N LEU A 455 5.69 -6.59 3.47
CA LEU A 455 4.56 -7.38 2.99
C LEU A 455 3.46 -6.44 2.48
N PRO A 456 2.88 -6.69 1.29
CA PRO A 456 1.79 -5.88 0.73
C PRO A 456 0.46 -6.24 1.38
N VAL A 457 0.37 -6.07 2.70
CA VAL A 457 -0.78 -6.39 3.53
C VAL A 457 -0.98 -5.30 4.58
N LEU A 458 -2.25 -5.04 4.87
CA LEU A 458 -2.70 -4.52 6.14
C LEU A 458 -2.69 -5.67 7.14
N SER A 459 -2.22 -5.42 8.35
CA SER A 459 -2.24 -6.38 9.44
C SER A 459 -3.61 -7.03 9.60
N ASN A 460 -3.66 -8.34 9.43
CA ASN A 460 -4.76 -9.24 9.69
C ASN A 460 -4.24 -10.56 10.29
N PRO A 461 -4.59 -10.93 11.54
CA PRO A 461 -4.08 -12.13 12.19
C PRO A 461 -4.54 -13.45 11.54
N ASN A 462 -5.42 -13.39 10.52
CA ASN A 462 -5.83 -14.54 9.71
C ASN A 462 -5.00 -14.69 8.43
N VAL A 463 -4.13 -13.72 8.12
CA VAL A 463 -3.13 -13.80 7.05
C VAL A 463 -1.84 -14.31 7.67
N PHE A 464 -1.19 -15.26 7.01
CA PHE A 464 0.05 -15.86 7.48
C PHE A 464 1.14 -15.61 6.42
N VAL A 465 2.36 -15.29 6.86
CA VAL A 465 3.48 -15.16 5.93
C VAL A 465 3.82 -16.55 5.38
N ASN A 466 3.92 -16.69 4.06
CA ASN A 466 4.39 -17.92 3.40
C ASN A 466 5.80 -17.71 2.81
N GLU A 467 6.14 -16.46 2.48
CA GLU A 467 7.47 -15.97 2.09
C GLU A 467 8.43 -15.88 3.30
N GLY A 468 9.71 -15.59 3.05
CA GLY A 468 10.67 -15.35 4.13
C GLY A 468 10.95 -16.59 4.98
N ARG A 469 10.88 -17.78 4.39
CA ARG A 469 11.14 -19.05 5.10
C ARG A 469 12.54 -19.09 5.68
N GLU A 470 13.51 -18.56 4.95
CA GLU A 470 14.89 -18.34 5.37
C GLU A 470 15.04 -17.35 6.53
N LEU A 471 14.09 -16.43 6.67
CA LEU A 471 14.00 -15.49 7.80
C LEU A 471 13.20 -16.06 8.99
N GLY A 472 12.64 -17.26 8.85
CA GLY A 472 11.81 -17.89 9.88
C GLY A 472 10.41 -17.27 10.04
N LEU A 473 9.93 -16.52 9.04
CA LEU A 473 8.61 -15.89 9.06
C LEU A 473 7.48 -16.81 8.59
N ALA A 474 7.79 -17.87 7.86
CA ALA A 474 6.78 -18.79 7.33
C ALA A 474 5.85 -19.33 8.45
N GLY A 475 4.54 -19.13 8.29
CA GLY A 475 3.50 -19.49 9.25
C GLY A 475 3.27 -18.49 10.38
N VAL A 476 3.96 -17.34 10.39
CA VAL A 476 3.71 -16.27 11.36
C VAL A 476 2.47 -15.48 10.93
N PRO A 477 1.48 -15.24 11.82
CA PRO A 477 0.35 -14.40 11.50
C PRO A 477 0.79 -12.93 11.35
N VAL A 478 0.28 -12.27 10.31
CA VAL A 478 0.53 -10.86 10.03
C VAL A 478 -0.45 -10.01 10.82
N GLY A 479 -0.33 -10.00 12.15
CA GLY A 479 -1.21 -9.23 13.01
C GLY A 479 -1.31 -9.79 14.42
N VAL A 480 -1.96 -9.03 15.30
CA VAL A 480 -2.20 -9.41 16.70
C VAL A 480 -3.66 -9.13 17.01
N PRO A 481 -4.47 -10.15 17.37
CA PRO A 481 -5.89 -9.96 17.68
C PRO A 481 -6.12 -8.84 18.70
N GLY A 482 -6.97 -7.88 18.34
CA GLY A 482 -7.33 -6.71 19.15
C GLY A 482 -6.28 -5.60 19.23
N LYS A 483 -5.12 -5.73 18.55
CA LYS A 483 -4.01 -4.76 18.60
C LYS A 483 -3.48 -4.34 17.23
N ALA A 484 -3.06 -5.30 16.42
CA ALA A 484 -2.58 -5.05 15.06
C ALA A 484 -3.55 -5.71 14.08
N GLU A 485 -4.67 -5.04 13.81
CA GLU A 485 -5.73 -5.49 12.91
C GLU A 485 -6.25 -4.34 12.04
N ASN A 486 -5.35 -3.51 11.53
CA ASN A 486 -5.72 -2.35 10.72
C ASN A 486 -6.44 -2.71 9.41
N TRP A 487 -6.49 -3.99 9.00
CA TRP A 487 -7.39 -4.50 7.97
C TRP A 487 -8.86 -4.12 8.18
N ARG A 488 -9.27 -3.84 9.42
CA ARG A 488 -10.64 -3.44 9.76
C ARG A 488 -10.95 -1.99 9.44
N MET A 489 -9.93 -1.17 9.22
CA MET A 489 -10.06 0.28 9.09
C MET A 489 -10.84 0.70 7.84
N PRO A 490 -10.62 0.12 6.64
CA PRO A 490 -11.45 0.41 5.47
C PRO A 490 -12.95 0.18 5.71
N ALA A 491 -13.31 -0.86 6.47
CA ALA A 491 -14.70 -1.15 6.81
C ALA A 491 -15.37 -0.11 7.73
N LEU A 492 -14.58 0.68 8.45
CA LEU A 492 -15.04 1.77 9.29
C LEU A 492 -15.01 3.12 8.54
N ALA A 493 -13.96 3.36 7.75
CA ALA A 493 -13.76 4.61 7.02
C ALA A 493 -14.73 4.79 5.85
N TYR A 494 -14.92 3.78 5.01
CA TYR A 494 -15.75 3.92 3.80
C TYR A 494 -17.20 4.37 4.11
N PRO A 495 -17.91 3.76 5.09
CA PRO A 495 -19.22 4.26 5.49
C PRO A 495 -19.18 5.68 6.09
N ALA A 496 -18.11 6.02 6.84
CA ALA A 496 -17.95 7.35 7.43
C ALA A 496 -17.74 8.43 6.36
N PHE A 497 -17.10 8.08 5.24
CA PHE A 497 -17.02 8.91 4.04
C PHE A 497 -18.34 9.04 3.25
N GLY A 498 -19.41 8.37 3.68
CA GLY A 498 -20.66 8.32 2.92
C GLY A 498 -20.58 7.48 1.64
N VAL A 499 -19.55 6.64 1.48
CA VAL A 499 -19.52 5.63 0.42
C VAL A 499 -20.74 4.74 0.62
N ASN A 500 -21.52 4.50 -0.43
CA ASN A 500 -22.55 3.48 -0.41
C ASN A 500 -22.03 2.27 -1.18
N PRO A 501 -22.22 1.06 -0.66
CA PRO A 501 -21.83 -0.12 -1.39
C PRO A 501 -22.76 -0.33 -2.59
N VAL A 502 -22.23 -0.96 -3.61
CA VAL A 502 -22.92 -1.31 -4.84
C VAL A 502 -22.87 -2.82 -5.05
N CYS A 503 -23.91 -3.38 -5.64
CA CYS A 503 -23.90 -4.79 -6.02
C CYS A 503 -23.19 -4.93 -7.37
N LYS A 504 -22.17 -5.78 -7.43
CA LYS A 504 -21.40 -6.07 -8.65
C LYS A 504 -21.46 -7.53 -9.03
#